data_AF-A0A2H0B8B4-F1
#
_entry.id   AF-A0A2H0B8B4-F1
#
_cell.length_a   1.000
_cell.length_b   1.000
_cell.length_c   1.000
_cell.angle_alpha   90.00
_cell.angle_beta   90.00
_cell.angle_gamma   90.00
#
_symmetry.space_group_name_H-M   'P 1'
#
loop_
_entity.id
_entity.type
_entity.pdbx_description
1 polymer ?
#
loop_
_entity_poly.entity_id
_entity_poly.type
_entity_poly.pdbx_seq_one_letter_code
_entity_poly.pdbx_strand_id
1 'polypeptide(L)'
;KDYLHSLGIEDIATATIFYKSHSKIKPDFYAKQTSDWIIFPYEVRETINLLAPKWKDAGISDSQIKQRFLEFGFDEKQVEWFMKLQ
;
A
#
# COMPACT_ATOMS: atom_id res chain seq x y z
N LYS A 1 4.89 -7.48 20.40
CA LYS A 1 6.00 -7.15 21.32
C LYS A 1 6.63 -8.43 21.88
N ASP A 2 5.84 -9.50 22.01
CA ASP A 2 6.20 -10.82 22.56
C ASP A 2 7.53 -11.39 22.07
N TYR A 3 7.80 -11.37 20.76
CA TYR A 3 9.08 -11.86 20.22
C TYR A 3 10.29 -11.11 20.82
N LEU A 4 10.23 -9.78 20.87
CA LEU A 4 11.30 -8.95 21.42
C LEU A 4 11.42 -9.10 22.96
N HIS A 5 10.30 -9.28 23.67
CA HIS A 5 10.34 -9.61 25.10
C HIS A 5 11.02 -10.97 25.34
N SER A 6 10.79 -11.96 24.48
CA SER A 6 11.44 -13.27 24.60
C SER A 6 12.97 -13.22 24.44
N LEU A 7 13.48 -12.15 23.82
CA LEU A 7 14.92 -11.87 23.70
C LEU A 7 15.48 -11.07 24.89
N GLY A 8 14.67 -10.80 25.93
CA GLY A 8 15.08 -10.05 27.12
C GLY A 8 15.00 -8.53 26.98
N ILE A 9 14.33 -7.99 25.96
CA ILE A 9 14.13 -6.55 25.83
C ILE A 9 12.99 -6.11 26.77
N GLU A 10 13.33 -5.23 27.70
CA GLU A 10 12.41 -4.71 28.73
C GLU A 10 11.50 -3.61 28.16
N ASP A 11 12.08 -2.59 27.52
CA ASP A 11 11.34 -1.45 26.99
C ASP A 11 11.13 -1.54 25.48
N ILE A 12 9.86 -1.62 25.06
CA ILE A 12 9.48 -1.73 23.65
C ILE A 12 8.33 -0.78 23.32
N ALA A 13 8.60 0.11 22.36
CA ALA A 13 7.59 0.92 21.70
C ALA A 13 7.41 0.51 20.23
N THR A 14 6.21 0.69 19.72
CA THR A 14 5.83 0.47 18.32
C THR A 14 5.50 1.81 17.67
N ALA A 15 5.96 2.00 16.44
CA ALA A 15 5.70 3.19 15.67
C ALA A 15 5.29 2.82 14.24
N THR A 16 4.24 3.47 13.73
CA THR A 16 3.81 3.34 12.33
C THR A 16 3.50 4.71 11.74
N ILE A 17 3.56 4.87 10.41
CA ILE A 17 3.14 6.14 9.78
C ILE A 17 1.62 6.32 9.92
N PHE A 18 0.87 5.27 9.61
CA PHE A 18 -0.58 5.29 9.65
C PHE A 18 -1.14 4.25 10.62
N TYR A 19 -2.16 4.65 11.39
CA TYR A 19 -2.97 3.77 12.25
C TYR A 19 -4.39 3.64 11.69
N LYS A 20 -4.92 2.40 11.69
CA LYS A 20 -6.29 2.09 11.26
C LYS A 20 -7.17 1.81 12.47
N SER A 21 -8.36 2.41 12.53
CA SER A 21 -9.29 2.20 13.66
C SER A 21 -9.72 0.73 13.83
N HIS A 22 -9.72 -0.05 12.75
CA HIS A 22 -10.02 -1.48 12.75
C HIS A 22 -8.81 -2.37 13.05
N SER A 23 -7.62 -1.82 13.34
CA SER A 23 -6.46 -2.61 13.76
C SER A 23 -6.68 -3.19 15.15
N LYS A 24 -6.42 -4.49 15.31
CA LYS A 24 -6.50 -5.19 16.61
C LYS A 24 -5.51 -4.64 17.64
N ILE A 25 -4.36 -4.15 17.18
CA ILE A 25 -3.29 -3.60 18.01
C ILE A 25 -3.15 -2.13 17.65
N LYS A 26 -3.22 -1.26 18.65
CA LYS A 26 -2.91 0.17 18.52
C LYS A 26 -1.42 0.38 18.77
N PRO A 27 -0.67 1.03 17.86
CA PRO A 27 0.74 1.33 18.08
C PRO A 27 0.91 2.42 19.14
N ASP A 28 2.06 2.44 19.81
CA ASP A 28 2.38 3.45 20.85
C ASP A 28 2.51 4.85 20.21
N PHE A 29 3.05 4.92 18.99
CA PHE A 29 3.18 6.14 18.21
C PHE A 29 2.65 5.96 16.79
N TYR A 30 1.96 6.98 16.27
CA TYR A 30 1.57 7.05 14.87
C TYR A 30 1.47 8.49 14.36
N ALA A 31 1.79 8.72 13.09
CA ALA A 31 1.73 10.07 12.52
C ALA A 31 0.30 10.50 12.18
N LYS A 32 -0.54 9.57 11.67
CA LYS A 32 -1.95 9.86 11.33
C LYS A 32 -2.85 8.63 11.47
N GLN A 33 -4.08 8.84 11.95
CA GLN A 33 -5.15 7.84 11.89
C GLN A 33 -5.98 8.03 10.62
N THR A 34 -6.34 6.96 9.90
CA THR A 34 -7.14 7.02 8.66
C THR A 34 -7.85 5.68 8.41
N SER A 35 -9.01 5.69 7.75
CA SER A 35 -9.70 4.49 7.23
C SER A 35 -9.38 4.17 5.77
N ASP A 36 -8.67 5.06 5.05
CA ASP A 36 -8.52 5.01 3.59
C ASP A 36 -7.55 3.93 3.14
N TRP A 37 -7.66 3.42 1.91
CA TRP A 37 -6.59 2.56 1.38
C TRP A 37 -5.32 3.40 1.13
N ILE A 38 -4.17 2.92 1.60
CA ILE A 38 -2.88 3.62 1.45
C ILE A 38 -2.07 2.89 0.39
N ILE A 39 -1.52 3.65 -0.54
CA ILE A 39 -0.53 3.19 -1.52
C ILE A 39 0.76 3.93 -1.17
N PHE A 40 1.80 3.21 -0.73
CA PHE A 40 3.08 3.86 -0.44
C PHE A 40 3.87 4.16 -1.71
N PRO A 41 4.76 5.17 -1.69
CA PRO A 41 5.58 5.52 -2.87
C PRO A 41 6.46 4.37 -3.40
N TYR A 42 6.78 3.39 -2.56
CA TYR A 42 7.60 2.23 -2.90
C TYR A 42 6.80 0.99 -3.33
N GLU A 43 5.48 1.09 -3.50
CA GLU A 43 4.58 -0.03 -3.84
C GLU A 43 3.99 0.08 -5.26
N VAL A 44 4.63 0.83 -6.16
CA VAL A 44 4.10 1.10 -7.52
C VAL A 44 3.82 -0.20 -8.28
N ARG A 45 4.79 -1.12 -8.31
CA ARG A 45 4.66 -2.39 -9.03
C ARG A 45 3.59 -3.29 -8.42
N GLU A 46 3.62 -3.46 -7.10
CA GLU A 46 2.67 -4.28 -6.35
C GLU A 46 1.24 -3.77 -6.54
N THR A 47 1.07 -2.45 -6.51
CA THR A 47 -0.23 -1.79 -6.73
C THR A 47 -0.75 -2.03 -8.14
N ILE A 48 0.09 -1.84 -9.17
CA ILE A 48 -0.29 -2.13 -10.56
C ILE A 48 -0.67 -3.59 -10.71
N ASN A 49 0.16 -4.49 -10.18
CA ASN A 49 -0.06 -5.92 -10.29
C ASN A 49 -1.36 -6.39 -9.62
N LEU A 50 -1.74 -5.74 -8.53
CA LEU A 50 -2.96 -6.05 -7.79
C LEU A 50 -4.23 -5.47 -8.44
N LEU A 51 -4.17 -4.22 -8.93
CA LEU A 51 -5.36 -3.48 -9.35
C LEU A 51 -5.67 -3.62 -10.84
N ALA A 52 -4.67 -3.67 -11.71
CA ALA A 52 -4.89 -3.72 -13.16
C ALA A 52 -5.71 -4.96 -13.60
N PRO A 53 -5.42 -6.19 -13.13
CA PRO A 53 -6.22 -7.36 -13.50
C PRO A 53 -7.68 -7.23 -13.01
N LYS A 54 -7.88 -6.76 -11.78
CA LYS A 54 -9.22 -6.58 -11.20
C LYS A 54 -10.07 -5.57 -11.98
N TRP A 55 -9.45 -4.49 -12.45
CA TRP A 55 -10.15 -3.50 -13.28
C TRP A 55 -10.42 -4.01 -14.69
N LYS A 56 -9.51 -4.80 -15.25
CA LYS A 56 -9.71 -5.47 -16.54
C LYS A 56 -10.87 -6.47 -16.48
N ASP A 57 -10.94 -7.27 -15.42
CA ASP A 57 -12.06 -8.20 -15.14
C ASP A 57 -13.39 -7.46 -14.95
N ALA A 58 -13.33 -6.22 -14.45
CA ALA A 58 -14.49 -5.32 -14.37
C ALA A 58 -14.84 -4.61 -15.69
N GLY A 59 -14.17 -4.96 -16.80
CA GLY A 59 -14.44 -4.41 -18.13
C GLY A 59 -13.85 -3.02 -18.39
N ILE A 60 -12.92 -2.54 -17.55
CA ILE A 60 -12.24 -1.26 -17.75
C ILE A 60 -11.13 -1.46 -18.79
N SER A 61 -11.04 -0.55 -19.77
CA SER A 61 -10.03 -0.64 -20.83
C SER A 61 -8.63 -0.31 -20.32
N ASP A 62 -7.59 -0.85 -20.98
CA ASP A 62 -6.19 -0.61 -20.61
C ASP A 62 -5.81 0.88 -20.59
N SER A 63 -6.39 1.69 -21.49
CA SER A 63 -6.19 3.14 -21.51
C SER A 63 -6.76 3.83 -20.27
N GLN A 64 -7.95 3.42 -19.82
CA GLN A 64 -8.56 3.94 -18.59
C GLN A 64 -7.82 3.45 -17.34
N ILE A 65 -7.31 2.22 -17.34
CA ILE A 65 -6.47 1.68 -16.26
C ILE A 65 -5.18 2.49 -16.15
N LYS A 66 -4.48 2.73 -17.26
CA LYS A 66 -3.27 3.57 -17.30
C LYS A 66 -3.57 4.95 -16.72
N GLN A 67 -4.66 5.59 -17.15
CA GLN A 67 -5.05 6.92 -16.68
C GLN A 67 -5.26 6.97 -15.16
N ARG A 68 -5.91 5.96 -14.56
CA ARG A 68 -6.08 5.88 -13.10
C ARG A 68 -4.75 5.87 -12.34
N PHE A 69 -3.75 5.14 -12.84
CA PHE A 69 -2.44 5.11 -12.19
C PHE A 69 -1.69 6.45 -12.32
N LEU A 70 -1.85 7.15 -13.45
CA LEU A 70 -1.30 8.51 -13.59
C LEU A 70 -1.96 9.49 -12.62
N GLU A 71 -3.26 9.36 -12.37
CA GLU A 71 -3.98 10.15 -11.36
C GLU A 71 -3.53 9.87 -9.92
N PHE A 72 -3.00 8.68 -9.64
CA PHE A 72 -2.34 8.38 -8.36
C PHE A 72 -0.97 9.07 -8.23
N GLY A 73 -0.45 9.64 -9.32
CA GLY A 73 0.86 10.27 -9.39
C GLY A 73 1.99 9.30 -9.74
N PHE A 74 1.68 8.13 -10.30
CA PHE A 74 2.72 7.19 -10.74
C PHE A 74 3.39 7.69 -12.03
N ASP A 75 4.69 7.40 -12.17
CA ASP A 75 5.44 7.73 -13.38
C ASP A 75 4.94 6.91 -14.58
N GLU A 76 4.71 7.59 -15.71
CA GLU A 76 4.13 6.98 -16.90
C GLU A 76 4.96 5.82 -17.44
N LYS A 77 6.30 5.93 -17.42
CA LYS A 77 7.17 4.86 -17.91
C LYS A 77 7.09 3.63 -17.01
N GLN A 78 6.98 3.83 -15.70
CA GLN A 78 6.75 2.73 -14.75
C GLN A 78 5.41 2.05 -14.99
N VAL A 79 4.33 2.83 -15.18
CA VAL A 79 2.99 2.30 -15.45
C VAL A 79 3.00 1.45 -16.71
N GLU A 80 3.52 1.98 -17.82
CA GLU A 80 3.60 1.25 -19.08
C GLU A 80 4.47 0.01 -18.99
N TRP A 81 5.61 0.09 -18.31
CA TRP A 81 6.50 -1.04 -18.12
C TRP A 81 5.84 -2.17 -17.35
N PHE A 82 5.24 -1.88 -16.20
CA PHE A 82 4.66 -2.91 -15.34
C PHE A 82 3.35 -3.47 -15.88
N MET A 83 2.53 -2.66 -16.59
CA MET A 83 1.33 -3.17 -17.25
C MET A 83 1.65 -4.16 -18.39
N LYS A 84 2.80 -4.01 -19.07
CA LYS A 84 3.26 -4.95 -20.12
C LYS A 84 3.80 -6.27 -19.58
N LEU A 85 4.17 -6.34 -18.30
CA LEU A 85 4.71 -7.54 -17.67
C LEU A 85 3.63 -8.47 -17.11
N GLN A 86 2.36 -8.06 -17.18
CA GLN A 86 1.20 -8.87 -16.83
C GLN A 86 0.82 -9.81 -17.98
#